data_AF-A0A349WYK3-F1
#
_entry.id   AF-A0A349WYK3-F1
#
_cell.length_a   1.000
_cell.length_b   1.000
_cell.length_c   1.000
_cell.angle_alpha   90.00
_cell.angle_beta   90.00
_cell.angle_gamma   90.00
#
_symmetry.space_group_name_H-M   'P 1'
#
loop_
_entity.id
_entity.type
_entity.pdbx_description
1 polymer ?
#
loop_
_entity_poly.entity_id
_entity_poly.type
_entity_poly.pdbx_seq_one_letter_code
_entity_poly.pdbx_strand_id
1 'polypeptide(L)'
;MGSGLKDKATKLRKQGWSYNIIADRLGVNKSTLSGWLKNAPYQPNATVLRRIKTGPRKSGERRRAQRIAKITEANLLASNEIGNLSARDLFILGIGLYIGEGIKSFEQTRFVNSDPNVIRAVMCWFRNVCLVPNHHFRITLHIYPDNHELKAKKYWSKITGIPKHQFYKTFVDVRATKKINKGKLPFGTAHITVYACGKKEFGVALHRKISGWINAVYERTNAGVV
;
A
#
# COMPACT_ATOMS: atom_id res chain seq x y z
N MET A 1 -0.44 20.85 58.26
CA MET A 1 -1.54 20.69 57.27
C MET A 1 -1.50 19.37 56.46
N GLY A 2 -0.54 18.46 56.67
CA GLY A 2 -0.38 17.24 55.84
C GLY A 2 -1.12 15.96 56.31
N SER A 3 -1.63 15.89 57.54
CA SER A 3 -2.26 14.67 58.08
C SER A 3 -3.59 14.35 57.41
N GLY A 4 -4.47 15.35 57.23
CA GLY A 4 -5.81 15.13 56.69
C GLY A 4 -5.85 14.63 55.23
N LEU A 5 -4.86 14.98 54.39
CA LEU A 5 -4.78 14.48 53.01
C LEU A 5 -4.30 13.03 52.96
N LYS A 6 -3.36 12.65 53.84
CA LYS A 6 -2.88 11.27 53.97
C LYS A 6 -3.99 10.32 54.41
N ASP A 7 -4.82 10.75 55.36
CA ASP A 7 -5.95 9.95 55.85
C ASP A 7 -7.03 9.79 54.77
N LYS A 8 -7.36 10.89 54.06
CA LYS A 8 -8.27 10.85 52.90
C LYS A 8 -7.75 9.92 51.80
N ALA A 9 -6.46 9.99 51.48
CA ALA A 9 -5.82 9.11 50.50
C ALA A 9 -5.88 7.64 50.94
N THR A 10 -5.67 7.36 52.23
CA THR A 10 -5.74 6.00 52.80
C THR A 10 -7.15 5.44 52.73
N LYS A 11 -8.17 6.23 53.06
CA LYS A 11 -9.58 5.84 52.93
C LYS A 11 -9.94 5.53 51.48
N LEU A 12 -9.54 6.38 50.53
CA LEU A 12 -9.77 6.14 49.10
C LEU A 12 -9.04 4.90 48.60
N ARG A 13 -7.82 4.62 49.09
CA ARG A 13 -7.06 3.43 48.72
C ARG A 13 -7.74 2.15 49.17
N LYS A 14 -8.25 2.11 50.42
CA LYS A 14 -9.04 1.00 50.96
C LYS A 14 -10.35 0.77 50.21
N GLN A 15 -10.98 1.83 49.69
CA GLN A 15 -12.14 1.76 48.79
C GLN A 15 -11.80 1.28 47.36
N GLY A 16 -10.55 0.90 47.11
CA GLY A 16 -10.12 0.33 45.84
C GLY A 16 -9.85 1.34 44.72
N TRP A 17 -9.61 2.60 45.05
CA TRP A 17 -9.18 3.61 44.07
C TRP A 17 -7.67 3.47 43.76
N SER A 18 -7.30 3.62 42.49
CA SER A 18 -5.89 3.59 42.06
C SER A 18 -5.18 4.91 42.36
N TYR A 19 -3.84 4.90 42.43
CA TYR A 19 -3.05 6.11 42.70
C TYR A 19 -3.35 7.25 41.73
N ASN A 20 -3.58 6.97 40.45
CA ASN A 20 -3.95 8.00 39.48
C ASN A 20 -5.26 8.71 39.88
N ILE A 21 -6.27 7.96 40.30
CA ILE A 21 -7.57 8.54 40.68
C ILE A 21 -7.46 9.32 41.98
N ILE A 22 -6.69 8.81 42.95
CA ILE A 22 -6.48 9.50 44.23
C ILE A 22 -5.70 10.81 44.02
N ALA A 23 -4.67 10.78 43.18
CA ALA A 23 -3.88 11.95 42.81
C ALA A 23 -4.78 13.03 42.20
N ASP A 24 -5.58 12.66 41.18
CA ASP A 24 -6.49 13.58 40.49
C ASP A 24 -7.53 14.17 41.45
N ARG A 25 -8.07 13.36 42.39
CA ARG A 25 -9.12 13.81 43.33
C ARG A 25 -8.62 14.72 44.45
N LEU A 26 -7.40 14.49 44.93
CA LEU A 26 -6.84 15.21 46.06
C LEU A 26 -5.84 16.30 45.63
N GLY A 27 -5.53 16.40 44.34
CA GLY A 27 -4.55 17.37 43.81
C GLY A 27 -3.12 17.11 44.31
N VAL A 28 -2.77 15.85 44.58
CA VAL A 28 -1.46 15.48 45.15
C VAL A 28 -0.61 14.69 44.15
N ASN A 29 0.71 14.88 44.21
CA ASN A 29 1.63 14.13 43.36
C ASN A 29 1.66 12.63 43.67
N LYS A 30 1.84 11.80 42.63
CA LYS A 30 1.90 10.34 42.79
C LYS A 30 3.09 9.88 43.63
N SER A 31 4.20 10.61 43.59
CA SER A 31 5.37 10.37 44.45
C SER A 31 5.01 10.51 45.93
N THR A 32 4.22 11.54 46.28
CA THR A 32 3.68 11.75 47.63
C THR A 32 2.76 10.60 48.05
N LEU A 33 1.84 10.17 47.18
CA LEU A 33 0.98 9.01 47.44
C LEU A 33 1.77 7.72 47.61
N SER A 34 2.85 7.53 46.86
CA SER A 34 3.69 6.35 46.97
C SER A 34 4.35 6.24 48.35
N GLY A 35 4.80 7.37 48.92
CA GLY A 35 5.31 7.40 50.29
C GLY A 35 4.22 7.15 51.34
N TRP A 36 3.04 7.74 51.16
CA TRP A 36 1.93 7.64 52.11
C TRP A 36 1.23 6.28 52.14
N LEU A 37 1.07 5.65 50.98
CA LEU A 37 0.25 4.46 50.79
C LEU A 37 1.08 3.18 50.58
N LYS A 38 2.41 3.23 50.79
CA LYS A 38 3.35 2.12 50.55
C LYS A 38 2.87 0.79 51.13
N ASN A 39 2.34 0.80 52.35
CA ASN A 39 1.90 -0.38 53.09
C ASN A 39 0.36 -0.54 53.12
N ALA A 40 -0.39 0.26 52.35
CA ALA A 40 -1.84 0.21 52.37
C ALA A 40 -2.36 -0.95 51.49
N PRO A 41 -3.28 -1.80 51.99
CA PRO A 41 -3.86 -2.88 51.19
C PRO A 41 -4.64 -2.32 50.00
N TYR A 42 -4.67 -3.06 48.90
CA TYR A 42 -5.33 -2.64 47.67
C TYR A 42 -6.08 -3.77 46.97
N GLN A 43 -7.37 -3.54 46.78
CA GLN A 43 -8.23 -4.34 45.90
C GLN A 43 -9.01 -3.38 45.00
N PRO A 44 -8.91 -3.47 43.66
CA PRO A 44 -9.55 -2.51 42.77
C PRO A 44 -11.08 -2.62 42.84
N ASN A 45 -11.75 -1.47 42.95
CA ASN A 45 -13.21 -1.45 42.87
C ASN A 45 -13.72 -1.63 41.43
N ALA A 46 -15.03 -1.85 41.27
CA ALA A 46 -15.68 -2.07 39.97
C ALA A 46 -15.36 -0.96 38.93
N THR A 47 -15.21 0.30 39.37
CA THR A 47 -14.86 1.41 38.47
C THR A 47 -13.43 1.28 37.96
N VAL A 48 -12.49 0.91 38.83
CA VAL A 48 -11.09 0.69 38.45
C VAL A 48 -10.97 -0.54 37.55
N LEU A 49 -11.65 -1.65 37.88
CA LEU A 49 -11.69 -2.85 37.03
C LEU A 49 -12.24 -2.54 35.62
N ARG A 50 -13.32 -1.77 35.53
CA ARG A 50 -13.87 -1.32 34.24
C ARG A 50 -12.87 -0.47 33.47
N ARG A 51 -12.13 0.43 34.14
CA ARG A 51 -11.07 1.24 33.50
C ARG A 51 -9.91 0.39 33.00
N ILE A 52 -9.49 -0.63 33.76
CA ILE A 52 -8.45 -1.58 33.34
C ILE A 52 -8.91 -2.34 32.08
N LYS A 53 -10.15 -2.82 32.07
CA LYS A 53 -10.73 -3.54 30.92
C LYS A 53 -10.90 -2.66 29.67
N THR A 54 -11.34 -1.42 29.85
CA THR A 54 -11.68 -0.51 28.72
C THR A 54 -10.53 0.37 28.25
N GLY A 55 -9.51 0.56 29.10
CA GLY A 55 -8.35 1.40 28.83
C GLY A 55 -7.59 1.03 27.55
N PRO A 56 -7.23 -0.25 27.32
CA PRO A 56 -6.56 -0.69 26.12
C PRO A 56 -7.35 -0.37 24.84
N ARG A 57 -8.67 -0.63 24.83
CA ARG A 57 -9.54 -0.31 23.69
C ARG A 57 -9.55 1.19 23.39
N LYS A 58 -9.79 2.02 24.41
CA LYS A 58 -9.81 3.49 24.26
C LYS A 58 -8.46 4.05 23.78
N SER A 59 -7.36 3.53 24.32
CA SER A 59 -6.01 3.89 23.88
C SER A 59 -5.76 3.46 22.44
N GLY A 60 -6.18 2.25 22.07
CA GLY A 60 -6.09 1.73 20.71
C GLY A 60 -6.88 2.55 19.70
N GLU A 61 -8.10 2.95 20.05
CA GLU A 61 -8.96 3.83 19.24
C GLU A 61 -8.33 5.20 19.05
N ARG A 62 -7.82 5.82 20.12
CA ARG A 62 -7.10 7.10 20.04
C ARG A 62 -5.87 6.99 19.13
N ARG A 63 -5.03 5.96 19.31
CA ARG A 63 -3.84 5.73 18.47
C ARG A 63 -4.22 5.48 17.01
N ARG A 64 -5.29 4.70 16.76
CA ARG A 64 -5.81 4.47 15.41
C ARG A 64 -6.28 5.76 14.77
N ALA A 65 -7.06 6.58 15.49
CA ALA A 65 -7.52 7.88 15.00
C ALA A 65 -6.35 8.81 14.67
N GLN A 66 -5.35 8.91 15.57
CA GLN A 66 -4.14 9.68 15.35
C GLN A 66 -3.34 9.17 14.14
N ARG A 67 -3.20 7.85 13.98
CA ARG A 67 -2.53 7.24 12.82
C ARG A 67 -3.26 7.55 11.53
N ILE A 68 -4.59 7.43 11.51
CA ILE A 68 -5.39 7.76 10.33
C ILE A 68 -5.23 9.23 9.97
N ALA A 69 -5.35 10.14 10.95
CA ALA A 69 -5.17 11.58 10.72
C ALA A 69 -3.79 11.89 10.10
N LYS A 70 -2.72 11.32 10.66
CA LYS A 70 -1.36 11.48 10.12
C LYS A 70 -1.20 10.93 8.70
N ILE A 71 -1.79 9.77 8.40
CA ILE A 71 -1.75 9.20 7.05
C ILE A 71 -2.53 10.08 6.07
N THR A 72 -3.70 10.57 6.47
CA THR A 72 -4.53 11.46 5.64
C THR A 72 -3.80 12.76 5.34
N GLU A 73 -3.17 13.37 6.35
CA GLU A 73 -2.37 14.58 6.21
C GLU A 73 -1.17 14.36 5.27
N ALA A 74 -0.39 13.30 5.49
CA ALA A 74 0.75 12.96 4.64
C ALA A 74 0.32 12.69 3.19
N ASN A 75 -0.79 11.98 2.98
CA ASN A 75 -1.32 11.72 1.64
C ASN A 75 -1.80 13.00 0.94
N LEU A 76 -2.40 13.94 1.67
CA LEU A 76 -2.83 15.21 1.11
C LEU A 76 -1.62 16.06 0.68
N LEU A 77 -0.60 16.16 1.53
CA LEU A 77 0.64 16.87 1.20
C LEU A 77 1.31 16.25 -0.03
N ALA A 78 1.51 14.93 -0.04
CA ALA A 78 2.10 14.23 -1.17
C ALA A 78 1.28 14.38 -2.46
N SER A 79 -0.06 14.39 -2.36
CA SER A 79 -0.94 14.64 -3.51
C SER A 79 -0.76 16.04 -4.08
N ASN A 80 -0.54 17.04 -3.23
CA ASN A 80 -0.31 18.42 -3.66
C ASN A 80 1.09 18.62 -4.26
N GLU A 81 2.10 17.90 -3.75
CA GLU A 81 3.46 17.91 -4.30
C GLU A 81 3.52 17.35 -5.73
N ILE A 82 2.75 16.29 -6.01
CA ILE A 82 2.66 15.71 -7.36
C ILE A 82 1.78 16.57 -8.29
N GLY A 83 0.65 17.06 -7.79
CA GLY A 83 -0.31 17.81 -8.60
C GLY A 83 -0.86 17.02 -9.79
N ASN A 84 -1.16 17.72 -10.89
CA ASN A 84 -1.59 17.10 -12.14
C ASN A 84 -0.39 16.68 -12.97
N LEU A 85 -0.42 15.46 -13.53
CA LEU A 85 0.64 14.97 -14.40
C LEU A 85 0.55 15.60 -15.79
N SER A 86 1.64 16.24 -16.22
CA SER A 86 1.82 16.69 -17.60
C SER A 86 2.12 15.51 -18.54
N ALA A 87 2.10 15.78 -19.85
CA ALA A 87 2.54 14.80 -20.84
C ALA A 87 4.01 14.39 -20.63
N ARG A 88 4.85 15.33 -20.15
CA ARG A 88 6.26 15.05 -19.85
C ARG A 88 6.40 14.14 -18.63
N ASP A 89 5.60 14.36 -17.58
CA ASP A 89 5.62 13.53 -16.37
C ASP A 89 5.19 12.10 -16.70
N LEU A 90 4.12 11.95 -17.50
CA LEU A 90 3.68 10.64 -17.96
C LEU A 90 4.73 9.96 -18.84
N PHE A 91 5.42 10.70 -19.70
CA PHE A 91 6.52 10.18 -20.52
C PHE A 91 7.64 9.60 -19.65
N ILE A 92 8.11 10.35 -18.65
CA ILE A 92 9.18 9.91 -17.73
C ILE A 92 8.72 8.77 -16.82
N LEU A 93 7.51 8.86 -16.25
CA LEU A 93 6.92 7.80 -15.43
C LEU A 93 6.88 6.48 -16.19
N GLY A 94 6.42 6.50 -17.45
CA GLY A 94 6.33 5.29 -18.26
C GLY A 94 7.68 4.68 -18.60
N ILE A 95 8.71 5.49 -18.84
CA ILE A 95 10.09 5.00 -18.99
C ILE A 95 10.55 4.33 -17.69
N GLY A 96 10.34 4.98 -16.54
CA GLY A 96 10.69 4.42 -15.23
C GLY A 96 9.98 3.09 -14.93
N LEU A 97 8.68 3.01 -15.22
CA LEU A 97 7.90 1.78 -15.13
C LEU A 97 8.50 0.69 -16.03
N TYR A 98 8.82 1.00 -17.29
CA TYR A 98 9.39 0.02 -18.21
C TYR A 98 10.81 -0.41 -17.82
N ILE A 99 11.59 0.47 -17.21
CA ILE A 99 12.90 0.12 -16.62
C ILE A 99 12.74 -0.94 -15.53
N GLY A 100 11.77 -0.76 -14.62
CA GLY A 100 11.56 -1.68 -13.49
C GLY A 100 10.89 -3.00 -13.88
N GLU A 101 9.87 -2.94 -14.73
CA GLU A 101 8.90 -4.05 -14.92
C GLU A 101 8.73 -4.47 -16.40
N GLY A 102 9.36 -3.74 -17.32
CA GLY A 102 9.32 -4.02 -18.76
C GLY A 102 10.26 -5.17 -19.14
N ILE A 103 9.81 -6.01 -20.09
CA ILE A 103 10.63 -7.05 -20.71
C ILE A 103 11.51 -6.40 -21.78
N LYS A 104 12.82 -6.66 -21.70
CA LYS A 104 13.85 -6.06 -22.55
C LYS A 104 14.44 -7.04 -23.57
N SER A 105 13.94 -8.28 -23.58
CA SER A 105 14.42 -9.36 -24.44
C SER A 105 13.51 -9.57 -25.66
N PHE A 106 14.05 -10.25 -26.67
CA PHE A 106 13.32 -10.71 -27.86
C PHE A 106 12.65 -9.61 -28.70
N GLU A 107 13.14 -8.38 -28.61
CA GLU A 107 12.62 -7.20 -29.34
C GLU A 107 11.10 -7.02 -29.25
N GLN A 108 10.51 -7.42 -28.13
CA GLN A 108 9.07 -7.38 -27.92
C GLN A 108 8.72 -6.39 -26.81
N THR A 109 7.83 -5.45 -27.13
CA THR A 109 7.26 -4.56 -26.13
C THR A 109 6.29 -5.34 -25.25
N ARG A 110 6.75 -5.73 -24.05
CA ARG A 110 5.95 -6.47 -23.07
C ARG A 110 6.15 -5.91 -21.67
N PHE A 111 5.07 -5.83 -20.90
CA PHE A 111 5.06 -5.38 -19.52
C PHE A 111 4.29 -6.37 -18.66
N VAL A 112 4.81 -6.71 -17.49
CA VAL A 112 4.21 -7.74 -16.61
C VAL A 112 4.08 -7.19 -15.20
N ASN A 113 2.87 -7.22 -14.64
CA ASN A 113 2.69 -6.88 -13.22
C ASN A 113 1.42 -7.51 -12.63
N SER A 114 1.33 -7.55 -11.31
CA SER A 114 0.14 -8.00 -10.58
C SER A 114 -0.68 -6.86 -9.97
N ASP A 115 -0.08 -5.67 -9.82
CA ASP A 115 -0.76 -4.50 -9.30
C ASP A 115 -1.63 -3.84 -10.38
N PRO A 116 -2.95 -3.73 -10.18
CA PRO A 116 -3.85 -3.11 -11.15
C PRO A 116 -3.57 -1.63 -11.41
N ASN A 117 -3.04 -0.89 -10.43
CA ASN A 117 -2.72 0.53 -10.60
C ASN A 117 -1.48 0.71 -11.48
N VAL A 118 -0.47 -0.14 -11.31
CA VAL A 118 0.72 -0.16 -12.20
C VAL A 118 0.29 -0.51 -13.63
N ILE A 119 -0.58 -1.51 -13.79
CA ILE A 119 -1.14 -1.88 -15.09
C ILE A 119 -1.96 -0.73 -15.71
N ARG A 120 -2.75 0.02 -14.93
CA ARG A 120 -3.46 1.21 -15.45
C ARG A 120 -2.49 2.30 -15.89
N ALA A 121 -1.45 2.56 -15.11
CA ALA A 121 -0.44 3.58 -15.42
C ALA A 121 0.30 3.25 -16.72
N VAL A 122 0.76 2.01 -16.90
CA VAL A 122 1.45 1.62 -18.14
C VAL A 122 0.51 1.60 -19.35
N MET A 123 -0.76 1.20 -19.18
CA MET A 123 -1.75 1.29 -20.27
C MET A 123 -2.06 2.74 -20.64
N CYS A 124 -2.08 3.66 -19.66
CA CYS A 124 -2.20 5.09 -19.91
C CYS A 124 -0.99 5.61 -20.69
N TRP A 125 0.22 5.23 -20.31
CA TRP A 125 1.44 5.58 -21.02
C TRP A 125 1.45 5.04 -22.46
N PHE A 126 1.16 3.76 -22.67
CA PHE A 126 1.13 3.19 -24.02
C PHE A 126 0.13 3.91 -24.94
N ARG A 127 -1.04 4.31 -24.43
CA ARG A 127 -2.06 5.00 -25.22
C ARG A 127 -1.72 6.46 -25.49
N ASN A 128 -1.27 7.20 -24.49
CA ASN A 128 -1.15 8.66 -24.58
C ASN A 128 0.25 9.11 -25.02
N VAL A 129 1.28 8.30 -24.76
CA VAL A 129 2.69 8.63 -25.07
C VAL A 129 3.20 7.80 -26.25
N CYS A 130 2.97 6.49 -26.20
CA CYS A 130 3.39 5.60 -27.30
C CYS A 130 2.35 5.54 -28.44
N LEU A 131 1.18 6.16 -28.25
CA LEU A 131 0.07 6.23 -29.22
C LEU A 131 -0.41 4.86 -29.73
N VAL A 132 -0.32 3.82 -28.89
CA VAL A 132 -0.69 2.44 -29.23
C VAL A 132 -2.21 2.28 -29.20
N PRO A 133 -2.86 1.94 -30.33
CA PRO A 133 -4.30 1.69 -30.35
C PRO A 133 -4.67 0.36 -29.66
N ASN A 134 -5.91 0.27 -29.14
CA ASN A 134 -6.31 -0.88 -28.33
C ASN A 134 -6.17 -2.25 -29.03
N HIS A 135 -6.38 -2.32 -30.35
CA HIS A 135 -6.32 -3.57 -31.11
C HIS A 135 -4.89 -4.15 -31.25
N HIS A 136 -3.85 -3.39 -30.89
CA HIS A 136 -2.46 -3.86 -30.86
C HIS A 136 -2.10 -4.60 -29.57
N PHE A 137 -2.87 -4.44 -28.49
CA PHE A 137 -2.58 -5.13 -27.24
C PHE A 137 -3.02 -6.59 -27.27
N ARG A 138 -2.24 -7.46 -26.64
CA ARG A 138 -2.64 -8.80 -26.26
C ARG A 138 -2.34 -9.00 -24.80
N ILE A 139 -3.28 -9.63 -24.10
CA ILE A 139 -3.13 -9.91 -22.67
C ILE A 139 -2.96 -11.41 -22.48
N THR A 140 -1.85 -11.80 -21.89
CA THR A 140 -1.65 -13.16 -21.40
C THR A 140 -1.75 -13.11 -19.88
N LEU A 141 -2.53 -14.00 -19.29
CA LEU A 141 -2.58 -14.14 -17.83
C LEU A 141 -1.66 -15.26 -17.39
N HIS A 142 -0.94 -15.02 -16.31
CA HIS A 142 -0.21 -16.07 -15.60
C HIS A 142 -0.83 -16.22 -14.22
N ILE A 143 -1.51 -17.35 -14.03
CA ILE A 143 -2.32 -17.67 -12.85
C ILE A 143 -1.80 -18.94 -12.17
N TYR A 144 -2.37 -19.27 -11.03
CA TYR A 144 -2.09 -20.44 -10.22
C TYR A 144 -3.30 -21.39 -10.17
N PRO A 145 -3.13 -22.65 -9.74
CA PRO A 145 -4.22 -23.64 -9.72
C PRO A 145 -5.44 -23.23 -8.86
N ASP A 146 -5.25 -22.35 -7.86
CA ASP A 146 -6.33 -21.82 -7.02
C ASP A 146 -7.06 -20.61 -7.63
N ASN A 147 -6.60 -20.10 -8.78
CA ASN A 147 -7.25 -18.99 -9.47
C ASN A 147 -8.37 -19.47 -10.41
N HIS A 148 -9.38 -18.62 -10.55
CA HIS A 148 -10.47 -18.85 -11.50
C HIS A 148 -10.24 -18.03 -12.78
N GLU A 149 -9.85 -18.70 -13.88
CA GLU A 149 -9.44 -18.05 -15.13
C GLU A 149 -10.48 -17.05 -15.65
N LEU A 150 -11.76 -17.44 -15.76
CA LEU A 150 -12.81 -16.54 -16.26
C LEU A 150 -12.98 -15.28 -15.40
N LYS A 151 -12.82 -15.40 -14.07
CA LYS A 151 -12.86 -14.25 -13.16
C LYS A 151 -11.63 -13.35 -13.36
N ALA A 152 -10.45 -13.95 -13.52
CA ALA A 152 -9.21 -13.22 -13.80
C ALA A 152 -9.28 -12.47 -15.14
N LYS A 153 -9.76 -13.09 -16.22
CA LYS A 153 -9.97 -12.42 -17.52
C LYS A 153 -10.98 -11.28 -17.41
N LYS A 154 -12.10 -11.47 -16.71
CA LYS A 154 -13.09 -10.40 -16.47
C LYS A 154 -12.48 -9.25 -15.68
N TYR A 155 -11.71 -9.55 -14.64
CA TYR A 155 -11.02 -8.56 -13.82
C TYR A 155 -10.04 -7.74 -14.66
N TRP A 156 -9.08 -8.39 -15.33
CA TRP A 156 -8.06 -7.71 -16.12
C TRP A 156 -8.60 -7.00 -17.35
N SER A 157 -9.69 -7.48 -17.94
CA SER A 157 -10.39 -6.76 -19.01
C SER A 157 -10.95 -5.43 -18.50
N LYS A 158 -11.53 -5.40 -17.29
CA LYS A 158 -11.98 -4.14 -16.64
C LYS A 158 -10.82 -3.22 -16.28
N ILE A 159 -9.67 -3.75 -15.84
CA ILE A 159 -8.51 -2.93 -15.47
C ILE A 159 -7.86 -2.31 -16.71
N THR A 160 -7.62 -3.11 -17.74
CA THR A 160 -6.89 -2.70 -18.94
C THR A 160 -7.77 -2.00 -19.96
N GLY A 161 -9.08 -2.25 -19.97
CA GLY A 161 -10.00 -1.81 -21.03
C GLY A 161 -9.87 -2.63 -22.33
N ILE A 162 -9.16 -3.76 -22.30
CA ILE A 162 -8.97 -4.65 -23.46
C ILE A 162 -10.07 -5.71 -23.47
N PRO A 163 -10.74 -5.97 -24.61
CA PRO A 163 -11.79 -6.97 -24.69
C PRO A 163 -11.24 -8.39 -24.57
N LYS A 164 -12.05 -9.31 -24.03
CA LYS A 164 -11.63 -10.69 -23.74
C LYS A 164 -11.15 -11.48 -24.97
N HIS A 165 -11.60 -11.14 -26.18
CA HIS A 165 -11.13 -11.82 -27.41
C HIS A 165 -9.66 -11.49 -27.75
N GLN A 166 -9.09 -10.43 -27.18
CA GLN A 166 -7.66 -10.12 -27.27
C GLN A 166 -6.83 -10.77 -26.14
N PHE A 167 -7.44 -11.60 -25.30
CA PHE A 167 -6.72 -12.38 -24.29
C PHE A 167 -6.24 -13.70 -24.88
N TYR A 168 -4.95 -13.95 -24.77
CA TYR A 168 -4.33 -15.19 -25.22
C TYR A 168 -4.49 -16.32 -24.20
N LYS A 169 -3.94 -17.48 -24.55
CA LYS A 169 -3.93 -18.67 -23.67
C LYS A 169 -3.35 -18.29 -22.31
N THR A 170 -4.13 -18.53 -21.26
CA THR A 170 -3.69 -18.34 -19.88
C THR A 170 -2.66 -19.40 -19.52
N PHE A 171 -1.58 -19.00 -18.86
CA PHE A 171 -0.59 -19.91 -18.30
C PHE A 171 -0.93 -20.21 -16.85
N VAL A 172 -1.02 -21.49 -16.51
CA VAL A 172 -1.23 -21.96 -15.14
C VAL A 172 0.09 -22.50 -14.59
N ASP A 173 0.58 -21.90 -13.50
CA ASP A 173 1.83 -22.33 -12.85
C ASP A 173 1.59 -23.53 -11.94
N VAL A 174 1.95 -24.72 -12.41
CA VAL A 174 1.80 -25.99 -11.66
C VAL A 174 3.09 -26.43 -10.96
N ARG A 175 4.13 -25.59 -10.91
CA ARG A 175 5.44 -25.97 -10.34
C ARG A 175 5.32 -26.23 -8.83
N ALA A 176 5.63 -27.46 -8.41
CA ALA A 176 5.56 -27.93 -7.02
C ALA A 176 6.60 -27.29 -6.07
N THR A 177 7.66 -26.70 -6.61
CA THR A 177 8.82 -26.19 -5.85
C THR A 177 8.62 -24.82 -5.20
N LYS A 178 7.56 -24.09 -5.54
CA LYS A 178 7.21 -22.84 -4.85
C LYS A 178 6.23 -23.16 -3.73
N LYS A 179 6.54 -22.72 -2.49
CA LYS A 179 5.51 -22.60 -1.43
C LYS A 179 4.34 -21.85 -2.06
N ILE A 180 3.24 -22.55 -2.33
CA ILE A 180 2.05 -21.96 -2.93
C ILE A 180 1.54 -20.98 -1.89
N ASN A 181 1.86 -19.70 -2.07
CA ASN A 181 1.31 -18.61 -1.27
C ASN A 181 -0.14 -18.41 -1.71
N LYS A 182 -1.00 -19.38 -1.36
CA LYS A 182 -2.42 -19.43 -1.74
C LYS A 182 -3.07 -18.08 -1.46
N GLY A 183 -3.79 -17.55 -2.45
CA GLY A 183 -4.57 -16.31 -2.31
C GLY A 183 -3.81 -14.98 -2.35
N LYS A 184 -2.47 -14.92 -2.49
CA LYS A 184 -1.77 -13.62 -2.62
C LYS A 184 -2.09 -12.89 -3.93
N LEU A 185 -2.36 -13.64 -5.00
CA LEU A 185 -2.63 -13.13 -6.34
C LEU A 185 -3.96 -13.70 -6.85
N PRO A 186 -5.13 -13.20 -6.38
CA PRO A 186 -6.44 -13.77 -6.69
C PRO A 186 -6.80 -13.75 -8.19
N PHE A 187 -6.10 -12.92 -8.98
CA PHE A 187 -6.28 -12.80 -10.43
C PHE A 187 -4.96 -13.04 -11.22
N GLY A 188 -3.92 -13.55 -10.58
CA GLY A 188 -2.60 -13.74 -11.18
C GLY A 188 -1.90 -12.44 -11.60
N THR A 189 -1.00 -12.53 -12.58
CA THR A 189 -0.33 -11.39 -13.22
C THR A 189 -0.85 -11.18 -14.63
N ALA A 190 -0.88 -9.92 -15.07
CA ALA A 190 -1.20 -9.57 -16.45
C ALA A 190 0.07 -9.26 -17.23
N HIS A 191 0.22 -9.92 -18.39
CA HIS A 191 1.29 -9.69 -19.34
C HIS A 191 0.70 -8.93 -20.51
N ILE A 192 0.99 -7.63 -20.60
CA ILE A 192 0.59 -6.78 -21.70
C ILE A 192 1.66 -6.89 -22.79
N THR A 193 1.27 -7.29 -23.99
CA THR A 193 2.17 -7.32 -25.15
C THR A 193 1.62 -6.42 -26.24
N VAL A 194 2.48 -5.61 -26.86
CA VAL A 194 2.11 -4.80 -28.04
C VAL A 194 2.59 -5.52 -29.30
N TYR A 195 1.68 -5.71 -30.24
CA TYR A 195 1.96 -6.31 -31.56
C TYR A 195 1.88 -5.26 -32.66
N ALA A 196 2.61 -5.48 -33.76
CA ALA A 196 2.60 -4.57 -34.91
C ALA A 196 1.25 -4.52 -35.64
N CYS A 197 0.51 -5.64 -35.74
CA CYS A 197 -0.77 -5.70 -36.47
C CYS A 197 -0.76 -4.98 -37.85
N GLY A 198 0.33 -5.11 -38.60
CA GLY A 198 0.53 -4.45 -39.90
C GLY A 198 1.17 -3.06 -39.85
N LYS A 199 1.25 -2.44 -38.67
CA LYS A 199 1.90 -1.14 -38.44
C LYS A 199 3.24 -1.30 -37.75
N LYS A 200 4.33 -1.15 -38.52
CA LYS A 200 5.70 -1.48 -38.09
C LYS A 200 6.15 -0.68 -36.87
N GLU A 201 5.61 0.52 -36.68
CA GLU A 201 5.93 1.41 -35.56
C GLU A 201 5.57 0.83 -34.18
N PHE A 202 4.66 -0.15 -34.09
CA PHE A 202 4.18 -0.73 -32.81
C PHE A 202 4.77 -2.09 -32.44
N GLY A 203 5.60 -2.68 -33.32
CA GLY A 203 6.30 -3.95 -33.04
C GLY A 203 7.70 -3.74 -32.49
N VAL A 204 8.67 -4.33 -33.18
CA VAL A 204 10.12 -4.19 -32.89
C VAL A 204 10.55 -2.71 -32.86
N ALA A 205 9.99 -1.86 -33.72
CA ALA A 205 10.33 -0.44 -33.74
C ALA A 205 9.96 0.27 -32.43
N LEU A 206 8.79 -0.04 -31.85
CA LEU A 206 8.40 0.51 -30.54
C LEU A 206 9.34 0.05 -29.44
N HIS A 207 9.70 -1.24 -29.43
CA HIS A 207 10.65 -1.77 -28.45
C HIS A 207 11.99 -1.03 -28.53
N ARG A 208 12.56 -0.89 -29.74
CA ARG A 208 13.81 -0.16 -29.96
C ARG A 208 13.71 1.32 -29.56
N LYS A 209 12.58 1.96 -29.83
CA LYS A 209 12.31 3.35 -29.42
C LYS A 209 12.32 3.48 -27.90
N ILE A 210 11.64 2.58 -27.19
CA ILE A 210 11.63 2.53 -25.72
C ILE A 210 13.04 2.27 -25.18
N SER A 211 13.79 1.33 -25.75
CA SER A 211 15.19 1.08 -25.37
C SER A 211 16.08 2.32 -25.58
N GLY A 212 15.89 3.04 -26.69
CA GLY A 212 16.58 4.31 -26.94
C GLY A 212 16.27 5.36 -25.87
N TRP A 213 15.01 5.49 -25.45
CA TRP A 213 14.64 6.37 -24.34
C TRP A 213 15.29 5.97 -23.02
N ILE A 214 15.33 4.67 -22.71
CA ILE A 214 15.96 4.14 -21.50
C ILE A 214 17.46 4.47 -21.48
N ASN A 215 18.18 4.19 -22.56
CA ASN A 215 19.60 4.50 -22.67
C ASN A 215 19.85 6.00 -22.47
N ALA A 216 19.05 6.84 -23.10
CA ALA A 216 19.17 8.28 -22.99
C ALA A 216 18.79 8.82 -21.59
N VAL A 217 18.01 8.09 -20.79
CA VAL A 217 17.81 8.40 -19.36
C VAL A 217 19.07 8.03 -18.58
N TYR A 218 19.61 6.82 -18.77
CA TYR A 218 20.81 6.38 -18.06
C TYR A 218 22.04 7.26 -18.33
N GLU A 219 22.26 7.64 -19.58
CA GLU A 219 23.35 8.55 -19.95
C GLU A 219 23.23 9.89 -19.23
N ARG A 220 22.02 10.47 -19.21
CA ARG A 220 21.77 11.76 -18.54
C ARG A 220 21.84 11.67 -17.03
N THR A 221 21.36 10.58 -16.42
CA THR A 221 21.50 10.40 -14.97
C THR A 221 22.96 10.24 -14.55
N ASN A 222 23.78 9.62 -15.37
CA ASN A 222 25.23 9.50 -15.11
C ASN A 222 25.97 10.82 -15.30
N ALA A 223 25.50 11.68 -16.22
CA ALA A 223 26.06 13.01 -16.46
C ALA A 223 25.64 14.06 -15.39
N GLY A 224 24.73 13.71 -14.49
CA GLY A 224 24.15 14.61 -13.50
C GLY A 224 22.77 15.14 -13.91
N VAL A 225 21.91 15.39 -12.92
CA VAL A 225 20.60 16.01 -13.14
C VAL A 225 20.82 17.52 -13.26
N VAL A 226 20.41 18.10 -14.39
CA VAL A 226 20.38 19.56 -14.62
C VAL A 226 19.14 20.15 -13.98
#